data_AF-A0A124GTZ4-F1
#
_entry.id   AF-A0A124GTZ4-F1
#
_cell.length_a   1.000
_cell.length_b   1.000
_cell.length_c   1.000
_cell.angle_alpha   90.00
_cell.angle_beta   90.00
_cell.angle_gamma   90.00
#
_symmetry.space_group_name_H-M   'P 1'
#
loop_
_entity.id
_entity.type
_entity.pdbx_description
1 polymer ?
#
loop_
_entity_poly.entity_id
_entity_poly.type
_entity_poly.pdbx_seq_one_letter_code
_entity_poly.pdbx_strand_id
1 'polypeptide(L)'
;MGRGQPESIDEKHQRCLEAYVVRARPVEEHSLAADWDALLALTQMKIKVCFNDGEVQNRYELPPEEAVESAAARLTPILPEKENCFYMKALAALGYICQKSPQDTKWTRAARAEWRTRVNPSTREDADYWVMVPNTATGEHHDLDAHRLAMARIYGDVVHHDPEQRQEGDAFGLLDPFRAAAPLVASSMVSTIELLNHIRALNETNLSQLQQEISEERVALKSTV
;
A
#
# COMPACT_ATOMS: atom_id res chain seq x y z
N MET A 1 1.78 42.40 -7.11
CA MET A 1 1.49 41.00 -6.71
C MET A 1 1.14 40.23 -7.97
N GLY A 2 2.12 39.52 -8.54
CA GLY A 2 1.95 38.80 -9.80
C GLY A 2 0.99 37.64 -9.60
N ARG A 3 -0.11 37.60 -10.37
CA ARG A 3 -0.90 36.38 -10.55
C ARG A 3 0.03 35.38 -11.22
N GLY A 4 0.44 34.34 -10.50
CA GLY A 4 1.21 33.23 -11.07
C GLY A 4 0.47 32.71 -12.30
N GLN A 5 1.21 32.51 -13.40
CA GLN A 5 0.65 31.85 -14.57
C GLN A 5 0.05 30.49 -14.13
N PRO A 6 -1.11 30.09 -14.68
CA PRO A 6 -1.66 28.78 -14.40
C PRO A 6 -0.66 27.72 -14.83
N GLU A 7 -0.31 26.83 -13.89
CA GLU A 7 0.53 25.66 -14.13
C GLU A 7 -0.03 24.87 -15.33
N SER A 8 0.86 24.47 -16.24
CA SER A 8 0.48 23.63 -17.37
C SER A 8 0.10 22.22 -16.91
N ILE A 9 -0.68 21.51 -17.72
CA ILE A 9 -1.06 20.12 -17.44
C ILE A 9 0.18 19.22 -17.34
N ASP A 10 1.19 19.48 -18.18
CA ASP A 10 2.46 18.76 -18.18
C ASP A 10 3.21 18.94 -16.86
N GLU A 11 3.37 20.19 -16.39
CA GLU A 11 4.01 20.51 -15.11
C GLU A 11 3.28 19.86 -13.93
N LYS A 12 1.95 19.84 -13.96
CA LYS A 12 1.14 19.19 -12.92
C LYS A 12 1.39 17.69 -12.85
N HIS A 13 1.43 17.01 -14.00
CA HIS A 13 1.68 15.57 -14.07
C HIS A 13 3.12 15.23 -13.67
N GLN A 14 4.07 16.04 -14.11
CA GLN A 14 5.48 15.91 -13.73
C GLN A 14 5.66 16.05 -12.20
N ARG A 15 5.11 17.10 -11.60
CA ARG A 15 5.15 17.33 -10.14
C ARG A 15 4.49 16.21 -9.33
N CYS A 16 3.44 15.60 -9.88
CA CYS A 16 2.79 14.43 -9.28
C CYS A 16 3.75 13.22 -9.24
N LEU A 17 4.43 12.92 -10.36
CA LEU A 17 5.41 11.83 -10.41
C LEU A 17 6.61 12.09 -9.52
N GLU A 18 7.10 13.32 -9.45
CA GLU A 18 8.19 13.71 -8.56
C GLU A 18 7.82 13.52 -7.08
N ALA A 19 6.64 14.01 -6.67
CA ALA A 19 6.13 13.80 -5.33
C ALA A 19 5.98 12.31 -4.99
N TYR A 20 5.54 11.51 -5.97
CA TYR A 20 5.44 10.07 -5.83
C TYR A 20 6.82 9.40 -5.63
N VAL A 21 7.80 9.73 -6.49
CA VAL A 21 9.16 9.16 -6.42
C VAL A 21 9.79 9.44 -5.06
N VAL A 22 9.70 10.67 -4.55
CA VAL A 22 10.22 11.04 -3.21
C VAL A 22 9.66 10.13 -2.11
N ARG A 23 8.39 9.73 -2.21
CA ARG A 23 7.73 8.89 -1.20
C ARG A 23 7.89 7.40 -1.42
N ALA A 24 8.00 6.95 -2.67
CA ALA A 24 8.18 5.54 -2.99
C ALA A 24 9.59 5.03 -2.64
N ARG A 25 10.62 5.87 -2.72
CA ARG A 25 12.00 5.48 -2.43
C ARG A 25 12.22 4.99 -0.98
N PRO A 26 11.72 5.66 0.07
CA PRO A 26 11.75 5.11 1.43
C PRO A 26 11.04 3.76 1.60
N VAL A 27 10.02 3.47 0.76
CA VAL A 27 9.31 2.18 0.78
C VAL A 27 10.20 1.09 0.18
N GLU A 28 10.89 1.38 -0.92
CA GLU A 28 11.87 0.48 -1.55
C GLU A 28 13.04 0.14 -0.61
N GLU A 29 13.55 1.11 0.16
CA GLU A 29 14.66 0.90 1.10
C GLU A 29 14.22 0.28 2.43
N HIS A 30 12.94 -0.07 2.59
CA HIS A 30 12.43 -0.66 3.82
C HIS A 30 12.90 -2.11 4.01
N SER A 31 13.06 -2.55 5.26
CA SER A 31 13.55 -3.90 5.59
C SER A 31 12.69 -5.03 5.01
N LEU A 32 11.36 -4.85 4.94
CA LEU A 32 10.46 -5.81 4.29
C LEU A 32 10.65 -5.92 2.77
N ALA A 33 11.25 -4.93 2.13
CA ALA A 33 11.58 -4.96 0.70
C ALA A 33 12.98 -5.53 0.41
N ALA A 34 13.77 -5.85 1.44
CA ALA A 34 15.13 -6.38 1.28
C ALA A 34 15.15 -7.77 0.62
N ASP A 35 14.08 -8.55 0.78
CA ASP A 35 13.84 -9.83 0.10
C ASP A 35 12.53 -9.71 -0.69
N TRP A 36 12.66 -9.55 -2.01
CA TRP A 36 11.52 -9.35 -2.91
C TRP A 36 10.59 -10.56 -2.96
N ASP A 37 11.15 -11.78 -2.94
CA ASP A 37 10.34 -13.00 -2.99
C ASP A 37 9.58 -13.21 -1.68
N ALA A 38 10.20 -12.88 -0.54
CA ALA A 38 9.52 -12.87 0.74
C ALA A 38 8.40 -11.82 0.79
N LEU A 39 8.64 -10.60 0.26
CA LEU A 39 7.62 -9.55 0.17
C LEU A 39 6.43 -10.00 -0.69
N LEU A 40 6.69 -10.59 -1.86
CA LEU A 40 5.65 -11.14 -2.72
C LEU A 40 4.87 -12.26 -2.03
N ALA A 41 5.55 -13.14 -1.30
CA ALA A 41 4.90 -14.20 -0.53
C ALA A 41 3.99 -13.64 0.57
N LEU A 42 4.32 -12.48 1.17
CA LEU A 42 3.51 -11.81 2.18
C LEU A 42 2.22 -11.18 1.60
N THR A 43 2.17 -10.89 0.30
CA THR A 43 0.93 -10.39 -0.35
C THR A 43 -0.22 -11.39 -0.28
N GLN A 44 0.08 -12.66 0.00
CA GLN A 44 -0.90 -13.73 0.15
C GLN A 44 -0.90 -14.24 1.58
N MET A 45 -2.07 -14.24 2.23
CA MET A 45 -2.22 -14.85 3.55
C MET A 45 -2.07 -16.37 3.44
N LYS A 46 -1.05 -16.94 4.09
CA LYS A 46 -0.88 -18.40 4.22
C LYS A 46 -1.33 -18.84 5.60
N ILE A 47 -2.31 -19.74 5.63
CA ILE A 47 -2.82 -20.35 6.86
C ILE A 47 -2.31 -21.79 6.91
N LYS A 48 -1.54 -22.13 7.95
CA LYS A 48 -1.19 -23.53 8.24
C LYS A 48 -2.23 -24.10 9.17
N VAL A 49 -2.93 -25.13 8.72
CA VAL A 49 -3.90 -25.86 9.54
C VAL A 49 -3.19 -27.07 10.12
N CYS A 50 -3.11 -27.13 11.45
CA CYS A 50 -2.52 -28.23 12.20
C CYS A 50 -3.61 -29.05 12.88
N PHE A 51 -3.46 -30.37 12.83
CA PHE A 51 -4.37 -31.32 13.48
C PHE A 51 -3.59 -32.06 14.57
N ASN A 52 -3.88 -31.77 15.84
CA ASN A 52 -3.24 -32.42 16.98
C ASN A 52 -4.34 -32.90 17.94
N ASP A 53 -4.34 -34.19 18.29
CA ASP A 53 -5.20 -34.80 19.31
C ASP A 53 -6.71 -34.49 19.19
N GLY A 54 -7.22 -34.38 17.95
CA GLY A 54 -8.62 -34.06 17.68
C GLY A 54 -8.96 -32.57 17.69
N GLU A 55 -7.99 -31.71 17.98
CA GLU A 55 -8.10 -30.26 17.85
C GLU A 55 -7.57 -29.77 16.50
N VAL A 56 -8.26 -28.77 15.94
CA VAL A 56 -7.83 -28.04 14.75
C VAL A 56 -7.26 -26.70 15.19
N GLN A 57 -5.98 -26.47 14.90
CA GLN A 57 -5.29 -25.21 15.21
C GLN A 57 -4.85 -24.51 13.93
N ASN A 58 -5.22 -23.23 13.79
CA ASN A 58 -4.74 -22.38 12.72
C ASN A 58 -3.46 -21.67 13.17
N ARG A 59 -2.39 -21.79 12.40
CA ARG A 59 -1.13 -21.09 12.61
C ARG A 59 -0.88 -20.10 11.48
N TYR A 60 -0.55 -18.87 11.86
CA TYR A 60 -0.20 -17.79 10.95
C TYR A 60 1.31 -17.54 11.03
N GLU A 61 1.96 -17.42 9.87
CA GLU A 61 3.35 -16.99 9.76
C GLU A 61 3.33 -15.52 9.36
N LEU A 62 3.31 -14.64 10.37
CA LEU A 62 3.28 -13.20 10.18
C LEU A 62 4.68 -12.61 10.42
N PRO A 63 5.06 -11.55 9.68
CA PRO A 63 6.30 -10.83 9.92
C PRO A 63 6.26 -10.10 11.29
N PRO A 64 7.41 -9.63 11.80
CA PRO A 64 7.44 -8.83 13.02
C PRO A 64 6.53 -7.60 12.93
N GLU A 65 5.77 -7.35 13.99
CA GLU A 65 4.78 -6.27 14.06
C GLU A 65 5.39 -4.91 13.72
N GLU A 66 6.49 -4.55 14.40
CA GLU A 66 7.23 -3.31 14.16
C GLU A 66 7.59 -3.10 12.67
N ALA A 67 7.95 -4.18 11.95
CA ALA A 67 8.31 -4.09 10.54
C ALA A 67 7.09 -3.76 9.66
N VAL A 68 5.93 -4.35 9.94
CA VAL A 68 4.69 -4.06 9.20
C VAL A 68 4.24 -2.63 9.46
N GLU A 69 4.29 -2.19 10.72
CA GLU A 69 3.86 -0.85 11.11
C GLU A 69 4.78 0.24 10.57
N SER A 70 6.09 -0.01 10.61
CA SER A 70 7.12 0.83 10.00
C SER A 70 6.91 0.98 8.49
N ALA A 71 6.51 -0.10 7.80
CA ALA A 71 6.17 -0.05 6.38
C ALA A 71 4.85 0.71 6.14
N ALA A 72 3.82 0.46 6.94
CA ALA A 72 2.53 1.14 6.86
C ALA A 72 2.67 2.67 7.03
N ALA A 73 3.49 3.11 7.98
CA ALA A 73 3.79 4.52 8.19
C ALA A 73 4.43 5.18 6.95
N ARG A 74 5.31 4.47 6.23
CA ARG A 74 5.92 4.96 4.98
C ARG A 74 4.93 5.01 3.82
N LEU A 75 3.96 4.10 3.78
CA LEU A 75 2.91 4.05 2.76
C LEU A 75 1.81 5.08 2.97
N THR A 76 1.67 5.62 4.18
CA THR A 76 0.58 6.55 4.55
C THR A 76 0.39 7.72 3.56
N PRO A 77 1.42 8.34 2.98
CA PRO A 77 1.22 9.40 1.99
C PRO A 77 0.73 8.89 0.61
N ILE A 78 0.90 7.59 0.32
CA ILE A 78 0.67 6.98 -1.01
C ILE A 78 -0.74 6.42 -1.14
N LEU A 79 -1.40 6.13 -0.02
CA LEU A 79 -2.74 5.53 0.05
C LEU A 79 -3.93 6.51 -0.10
N PRO A 80 -3.92 7.76 0.44
CA PRO A 80 -5.10 8.61 0.48
C PRO A 80 -5.25 9.46 -0.78
N GLU A 81 -6.46 9.59 -1.29
CA GLU A 81 -6.73 10.39 -2.50
C GLU A 81 -6.40 11.88 -2.34
N LYS A 82 -6.45 12.44 -1.13
CA LYS A 82 -6.12 13.85 -0.89
C LYS A 82 -4.64 14.16 -1.13
N GLU A 83 -3.76 13.18 -0.99
CA GLU A 83 -2.31 13.39 -1.08
C GLU A 83 -1.84 13.56 -2.53
N ASN A 84 -0.79 14.35 -2.74
CA ASN A 84 -0.25 14.59 -4.09
C ASN A 84 0.46 13.35 -4.65
N CYS A 85 1.07 12.56 -3.77
CA CYS A 85 1.76 11.30 -4.08
C CYS A 85 0.82 10.08 -4.04
N PHE A 86 -0.50 10.29 -4.07
CA PHE A 86 -1.45 9.17 -4.14
C PHE A 86 -1.15 8.28 -5.34
N TYR A 87 -1.07 6.97 -5.13
CA TYR A 87 -0.73 5.99 -6.17
C TYR A 87 -1.55 6.15 -7.46
N MET A 88 -2.88 6.33 -7.34
CA MET A 88 -3.73 6.43 -8.53
C MET A 88 -3.57 7.75 -9.28
N LYS A 89 -3.15 8.82 -8.60
CA LYS A 89 -2.77 10.09 -9.26
C LYS A 89 -1.45 9.93 -10.01
N ALA A 90 -0.48 9.22 -9.43
CA ALA A 90 0.78 8.91 -10.09
C ALA A 90 0.55 8.04 -11.35
N LEU A 91 -0.26 6.99 -11.26
CA LEU A 91 -0.67 6.20 -12.43
C LEU A 91 -1.40 7.03 -13.50
N ALA A 92 -2.23 7.99 -13.10
CA ALA A 92 -2.91 8.87 -14.05
C ALA A 92 -1.91 9.80 -14.77
N ALA A 93 -0.94 10.35 -14.04
CA ALA A 93 0.13 11.16 -14.62
C ALA A 93 1.01 10.36 -15.57
N LEU A 94 1.36 9.14 -15.19
CA LEU A 94 2.11 8.22 -16.03
C LEU A 94 1.35 7.87 -17.32
N GLY A 95 0.07 7.56 -17.21
CA GLY A 95 -0.78 7.27 -18.37
C GLY A 95 -0.92 8.46 -19.32
N TYR A 96 -0.92 9.68 -18.80
CA TYR A 96 -0.91 10.90 -19.60
C TYR A 96 0.40 11.05 -20.40
N ILE A 97 1.54 10.93 -19.73
CA ILE A 97 2.87 11.05 -20.34
C ILE A 97 3.08 9.96 -21.40
N CYS A 98 2.69 8.72 -21.09
CA CYS A 98 2.92 7.56 -21.95
C CYS A 98 1.72 7.21 -22.86
N GLN A 99 0.78 8.13 -23.08
CA GLN A 99 -0.46 7.87 -23.84
C GLN A 99 -0.22 7.39 -25.29
N LYS A 100 0.96 7.68 -25.86
CA LYS A 100 1.34 7.26 -27.21
C LYS A 100 2.02 5.89 -27.25
N SER A 101 2.31 5.29 -26.09
CA SER A 101 2.93 3.97 -25.94
C SER A 101 1.85 2.93 -25.60
N PRO A 102 1.51 2.01 -26.52
CA PRO A 102 0.53 0.97 -26.25
C PRO A 102 0.94 0.04 -25.10
N GLN A 103 2.25 -0.21 -24.96
CA GLN A 103 2.80 -1.05 -23.90
C GLN A 103 2.58 -0.42 -22.52
N ASP A 104 2.91 0.86 -22.36
CA ASP A 104 2.77 1.56 -21.07
C ASP A 104 1.30 1.82 -20.73
N THR A 105 0.46 2.06 -21.75
CA THR A 105 -0.99 2.15 -21.58
C THR A 105 -1.57 0.81 -21.08
N LYS A 106 -1.10 -0.32 -21.61
CA LYS A 106 -1.51 -1.65 -21.13
C LYS A 106 -1.02 -1.88 -19.70
N TRP A 107 0.22 -1.52 -19.40
CA TRP A 107 0.81 -1.68 -18.07
C TRP A 107 0.07 -0.83 -17.02
N THR A 108 -0.13 0.46 -17.26
CA THR A 108 -0.86 1.37 -16.34
C THR A 108 -2.30 0.91 -16.10
N ARG A 109 -2.97 0.34 -17.12
CA ARG A 109 -4.30 -0.26 -16.95
C ARG A 109 -4.26 -1.50 -16.06
N ALA A 110 -3.28 -2.38 -16.23
CA ALA A 110 -3.11 -3.57 -15.40
C ALA A 110 -2.80 -3.18 -13.94
N ALA A 111 -1.84 -2.30 -13.72
CA ALA A 111 -1.46 -1.78 -12.41
C ALA A 111 -2.64 -1.10 -11.68
N ARG A 112 -3.50 -0.39 -12.41
CA ARG A 112 -4.73 0.22 -11.88
C ARG A 112 -5.75 -0.84 -11.45
N ALA A 113 -5.91 -1.89 -12.24
CA ALA A 113 -6.83 -2.98 -11.92
C ALA A 113 -6.36 -3.73 -10.68
N GLU A 114 -5.07 -4.05 -10.62
CA GLU A 114 -4.46 -4.74 -9.47
C GLU A 114 -4.59 -3.95 -8.18
N TRP A 115 -4.30 -2.64 -8.18
CA TRP A 115 -4.47 -1.79 -7.01
C TRP A 115 -5.91 -1.79 -6.47
N ARG A 116 -6.90 -1.74 -7.37
CA ARG A 116 -8.32 -1.77 -7.01
C ARG A 116 -8.78 -3.11 -6.44
N THR A 117 -8.07 -4.19 -6.73
CA THR A 117 -8.39 -5.51 -6.18
C THR A 117 -7.66 -5.74 -4.88
N ARG A 118 -6.35 -5.48 -4.84
CA ARG A 118 -5.49 -5.87 -3.70
C ARG A 118 -5.37 -4.82 -2.60
N VAL A 119 -5.48 -3.54 -2.94
CA VAL A 119 -5.17 -2.44 -2.00
C VAL A 119 -6.38 -1.60 -1.66
N ASN A 120 -7.28 -1.36 -2.61
CA ASN A 120 -8.49 -0.58 -2.38
C ASN A 120 -9.72 -1.26 -3.01
N PRO A 121 -10.12 -2.44 -2.49
CA PRO A 121 -11.30 -3.17 -2.93
C PRO A 121 -12.55 -2.29 -2.81
N SER A 122 -13.40 -2.34 -3.84
CA SER A 122 -14.63 -1.54 -3.89
C SER A 122 -15.84 -2.25 -3.28
N THR A 123 -15.75 -3.57 -3.15
CA THR A 123 -16.80 -4.41 -2.60
C THR A 123 -16.23 -5.31 -1.51
N ARG A 124 -17.12 -5.87 -0.68
CA ARG A 124 -16.73 -6.82 0.35
C ARG A 124 -16.20 -8.12 -0.24
N GLU A 125 -16.75 -8.55 -1.37
CA GLU A 125 -16.37 -9.75 -2.11
C GLU A 125 -14.95 -9.63 -2.69
N ASP A 126 -14.51 -8.40 -3.01
CA ASP A 126 -13.16 -8.13 -3.48
C ASP A 126 -12.11 -8.10 -2.34
N ALA A 127 -12.53 -8.10 -1.06
CA ALA A 127 -11.66 -7.92 0.10
C ALA A 127 -11.11 -9.25 0.67
N ASP A 128 -10.95 -10.27 -0.18
CA ASP A 128 -10.43 -11.62 0.07
C ASP A 128 -11.21 -12.49 1.08
N TYR A 129 -11.36 -12.04 2.32
CA TYR A 129 -12.04 -12.77 3.39
C TYR A 129 -12.75 -11.82 4.37
N TRP A 130 -13.61 -12.38 5.21
CA TRP A 130 -14.20 -11.68 6.35
C TRP A 130 -14.06 -12.48 7.64
N VAL A 131 -14.04 -11.77 8.76
CA VAL A 131 -14.04 -12.35 10.10
C VAL A 131 -15.40 -12.10 10.73
N MET A 132 -15.95 -13.10 11.41
CA MET A 132 -17.17 -12.97 12.20
C MET A 132 -16.88 -13.30 13.65
N VAL A 133 -17.22 -12.39 14.55
CA VAL A 133 -17.11 -12.59 16.00
C VAL A 133 -18.52 -12.61 16.58
N PRO A 134 -19.00 -13.77 17.07
CA PRO A 134 -20.30 -13.86 17.70
C PRO A 134 -20.26 -13.23 19.10
N ASN A 135 -21.25 -12.39 19.40
CA ASN A 135 -21.53 -11.95 20.76
C ASN A 135 -22.40 -13.00 21.45
N THR A 136 -21.77 -13.82 22.28
CA THR A 136 -22.46 -14.93 22.98
C THR A 136 -23.48 -14.46 24.03
N ALA A 137 -23.45 -13.19 24.43
CA ALA A 137 -24.40 -12.62 25.39
C ALA A 137 -25.66 -12.04 24.72
N THR A 138 -25.53 -11.41 23.54
CA THR A 138 -26.68 -10.80 22.83
C THR A 138 -27.22 -11.67 21.69
N GLY A 139 -26.45 -12.64 21.21
CA GLY A 139 -26.78 -13.44 20.02
C GLY A 139 -26.51 -12.71 18.69
N GLU A 140 -25.99 -11.48 18.76
CA GLU A 140 -25.56 -10.72 17.59
C GLU A 140 -24.16 -11.17 17.11
N HIS A 141 -23.73 -10.70 15.95
CA HIS A 141 -22.37 -10.91 15.45
C HIS A 141 -21.81 -9.61 14.90
N HIS A 142 -20.51 -9.42 15.09
CA HIS A 142 -19.75 -8.40 14.40
C HIS A 142 -19.05 -9.05 13.22
N ASP A 143 -19.04 -8.38 12.08
CA ASP A 143 -18.33 -8.85 10.91
C ASP A 143 -17.63 -7.71 10.16
N LEU A 144 -16.40 -7.98 9.75
CA LEU A 144 -15.60 -7.07 8.95
C LEU A 144 -14.86 -7.85 7.88
N ASP A 145 -14.74 -7.23 6.71
CA ASP A 145 -13.85 -7.69 5.66
C ASP A 145 -12.38 -7.39 5.99
N ALA A 146 -11.47 -8.12 5.34
CA ALA A 146 -10.05 -8.01 5.60
C ALA A 146 -9.51 -6.59 5.35
N HIS A 147 -10.02 -5.90 4.32
CA HIS A 147 -9.56 -4.54 4.03
C HIS A 147 -9.92 -3.57 5.16
N ARG A 148 -11.15 -3.59 5.68
CA ARG A 148 -11.55 -2.77 6.82
C ARG A 148 -10.79 -3.12 8.09
N LEU A 149 -10.57 -4.40 8.37
CA LEU A 149 -9.72 -4.85 9.49
C LEU A 149 -8.29 -4.30 9.39
N ALA A 150 -7.71 -4.36 8.19
CA ALA A 150 -6.38 -3.83 7.93
C ALA A 150 -6.32 -2.30 8.12
N MET A 151 -7.32 -1.56 7.61
CA MET A 151 -7.40 -0.12 7.74
C MET A 151 -7.61 0.33 9.19
N ALA A 152 -8.37 -0.42 9.99
CA ALA A 152 -8.50 -0.22 11.43
C ALA A 152 -7.12 -0.29 12.12
N ARG A 153 -6.26 -1.23 11.74
CA ARG A 153 -4.88 -1.28 12.28
C ARG A 153 -4.03 -0.13 11.78
N ILE A 154 -3.94 0.05 10.46
CA ILE A 154 -3.05 1.03 9.82
C ILE A 154 -3.41 2.45 10.26
N TYR A 155 -4.68 2.85 10.13
CA TYR A 155 -5.12 4.22 10.39
C TYR A 155 -5.65 4.43 11.82
N GLY A 156 -6.33 3.43 12.39
CA GLY A 156 -6.92 3.54 13.73
C GLY A 156 -5.90 3.41 14.86
N ASP A 157 -4.90 2.54 14.73
CA ASP A 157 -3.91 2.31 15.80
C ASP A 157 -2.54 2.90 15.53
N VAL A 158 -2.02 2.74 14.31
CA VAL A 158 -0.60 3.00 14.03
C VAL A 158 -0.32 4.43 13.59
N VAL A 159 -1.14 4.96 12.67
CA VAL A 159 -0.76 6.16 11.90
C VAL A 159 -1.56 7.41 12.25
N HIS A 160 -2.89 7.33 12.32
CA HIS A 160 -3.76 8.51 12.45
C HIS A 160 -4.53 8.59 13.77
N HIS A 161 -4.49 7.52 14.58
CA HIS A 161 -5.35 7.38 15.75
C HIS A 161 -6.81 7.76 15.46
N ASP A 162 -7.30 7.34 14.30
CA ASP A 162 -8.66 7.64 13.86
C ASP A 162 -9.66 6.87 14.75
N PRO A 163 -10.44 7.56 15.59
CA PRO A 163 -11.29 6.90 16.58
C PRO A 163 -12.45 6.12 15.95
N GLU A 164 -12.91 6.49 14.75
CA GLU A 164 -13.97 5.77 14.05
C GLU A 164 -13.42 4.45 13.50
N GLN A 165 -12.28 4.50 12.82
CA GLN A 165 -11.61 3.30 12.29
C GLN A 165 -11.17 2.34 13.40
N ARG A 166 -10.71 2.88 14.53
CA ARG A 166 -10.35 2.08 15.70
C ARG A 166 -11.56 1.34 16.28
N GLN A 167 -12.70 2.02 16.42
CA GLN A 167 -13.93 1.41 16.94
C GLN A 167 -14.42 0.24 16.09
N GLU A 168 -14.22 0.27 14.77
CA GLU A 168 -14.57 -0.85 13.90
C GLU A 168 -13.78 -2.13 14.27
N GLY A 169 -12.52 -1.99 14.66
CA GLY A 169 -11.63 -3.11 14.99
C GLY A 169 -11.78 -3.67 16.41
N ASP A 170 -12.41 -2.94 17.35
CA ASP A 170 -12.42 -3.27 18.78
C ASP A 170 -12.95 -4.68 19.08
N ALA A 171 -13.93 -5.15 18.31
CA ALA A 171 -14.55 -6.48 18.50
C ALA A 171 -13.64 -7.66 18.07
N PHE A 172 -12.55 -7.40 17.35
CA PHE A 172 -11.72 -8.42 16.70
C PHE A 172 -10.36 -8.63 17.40
N GLY A 173 -10.10 -7.90 18.49
CA GLY A 173 -8.82 -7.96 19.20
C GLY A 173 -7.64 -7.50 18.34
N LEU A 174 -6.42 -7.88 18.72
CA LEU A 174 -5.20 -7.40 18.05
C LEU A 174 -4.78 -8.26 16.84
N LEU A 175 -5.02 -9.57 16.90
CA LEU A 175 -4.49 -10.52 15.92
C LEU A 175 -5.17 -10.37 14.56
N ASP A 176 -6.50 -10.22 14.52
CA ASP A 176 -7.25 -10.18 13.25
C ASP A 176 -6.95 -8.92 12.42
N PRO A 177 -6.96 -7.70 13.01
CA PRO A 177 -6.51 -6.49 12.31
C PRO A 177 -5.05 -6.58 11.84
N PHE A 178 -4.15 -7.09 12.68
CA PHE A 178 -2.74 -7.23 12.30
C PHE A 178 -2.54 -8.24 11.16
N ARG A 179 -3.21 -9.39 11.25
CA ARG A 179 -3.22 -10.42 10.20
C ARG A 179 -3.74 -9.88 8.88
N ALA A 180 -4.77 -9.02 8.92
CA ALA A 180 -5.29 -8.39 7.72
C ALA A 180 -4.35 -7.30 7.16
N ALA A 181 -3.69 -6.54 8.05
CA ALA A 181 -2.78 -5.46 7.67
C ALA A 181 -1.52 -5.95 6.94
N ALA A 182 -0.93 -7.07 7.35
CA ALA A 182 0.31 -7.59 6.77
C ALA A 182 0.25 -7.77 5.23
N PRO A 183 -0.72 -8.50 4.64
CA PRO A 183 -0.81 -8.67 3.19
C PRO A 183 -1.21 -7.38 2.45
N LEU A 184 -2.02 -6.50 3.07
CA LEU A 184 -2.39 -5.22 2.49
C LEU A 184 -1.16 -4.29 2.38
N VAL A 185 -0.36 -4.21 3.44
CA VAL A 185 0.90 -3.46 3.48
C VAL A 185 1.86 -4.02 2.44
N ALA A 186 2.06 -5.34 2.40
CA ALA A 186 2.93 -5.97 1.41
C ALA A 186 2.48 -5.67 -0.03
N SER A 187 1.19 -5.81 -0.33
CA SER A 187 0.63 -5.50 -1.67
C SER A 187 0.83 -4.03 -2.03
N SER A 188 0.63 -3.13 -1.07
CA SER A 188 0.86 -1.70 -1.25
C SER A 188 2.32 -1.37 -1.51
N MET A 189 3.25 -2.04 -0.81
CA MET A 189 4.70 -1.91 -1.05
C MET A 189 5.07 -2.38 -2.45
N VAL A 190 4.60 -3.58 -2.86
CA VAL A 190 4.88 -4.16 -4.18
C VAL A 190 4.41 -3.21 -5.28
N SER A 191 3.14 -2.80 -5.27
CA SER A 191 2.62 -1.84 -6.26
C SER A 191 3.41 -0.54 -6.26
N THR A 192 3.84 -0.09 -5.07
CA THR A 192 4.62 1.15 -4.94
C THR A 192 5.99 1.05 -5.62
N ILE A 193 6.70 -0.04 -5.35
CA ILE A 193 8.05 -0.28 -5.87
C ILE A 193 7.98 -0.56 -7.38
N GLU A 194 6.97 -1.28 -7.86
CA GLU A 194 6.78 -1.53 -9.29
C GLU A 194 6.53 -0.25 -10.07
N LEU A 195 5.69 0.66 -9.55
CA LEU A 195 5.47 1.96 -10.18
C LEU A 195 6.73 2.82 -10.16
N LEU A 196 7.48 2.83 -9.05
CA LEU A 196 8.78 3.52 -8.98
C LEU A 196 9.76 3.00 -10.04
N ASN A 197 9.87 1.67 -10.19
CA ASN A 197 10.75 1.05 -11.18
C ASN A 197 10.32 1.34 -12.61
N HIS A 198 9.01 1.34 -12.88
CA HIS A 198 8.50 1.71 -14.18
C HIS A 198 8.78 3.19 -14.52
N ILE A 199 8.62 4.09 -13.55
CA ILE A 199 8.96 5.51 -13.69
C ILE A 199 10.46 5.70 -13.99
N ARG A 200 11.35 4.96 -13.31
CA ARG A 200 12.80 5.00 -13.56
C ARG A 200 13.17 4.53 -14.96
N ALA A 201 12.59 3.42 -15.42
CA ALA A 201 12.82 2.90 -16.78
C ALA A 201 12.40 3.91 -17.87
N LEU A 202 11.32 4.67 -17.63
CA LEU A 202 10.88 5.73 -18.54
C LEU A 202 11.82 6.95 -18.52
N ASN A 203 12.44 7.25 -17.38
CA ASN A 203 13.42 8.33 -17.29
C ASN A 203 14.70 7.98 -18.07
N GLU A 204 15.17 6.72 -17.99
CA GLU A 204 16.30 6.22 -18.79
C GLU A 204 16.07 6.31 -20.30
N THR A 205 14.81 6.20 -20.73
CA THR A 205 14.40 6.32 -22.14
C THR A 205 14.01 7.74 -22.55
N ASN A 206 14.21 8.75 -21.68
CA ASN A 206 13.84 10.16 -21.84
C ASN A 206 12.34 10.41 -22.08
N LEU A 207 11.47 9.48 -21.66
CA LEU A 207 10.02 9.61 -21.76
C LEU A 207 9.43 10.41 -20.58
N SER A 208 10.10 10.42 -19.42
CA SER A 208 9.86 11.35 -18.32
C SER A 208 11.10 12.24 -18.13
N GLN A 209 10.91 13.52 -17.79
CA GLN A 209 12.01 14.46 -17.50
C GLN A 209 12.14 14.64 -15.98
N LEU A 210 12.38 13.55 -15.24
CA LEU A 210 12.55 13.65 -13.79
C LEU A 210 13.88 14.32 -13.45
N GLN A 211 13.86 15.19 -12.44
CA GLN A 211 15.07 15.79 -11.91
C GLN A 211 15.98 14.71 -11.32
N GLN A 212 17.24 14.70 -11.74
CA GLN A 212 18.23 13.70 -11.33
C GLN A 212 18.46 13.73 -9.80
N GLU A 213 18.42 14.92 -9.18
CA GLU A 213 18.57 15.10 -7.73
C GLU A 213 17.52 14.33 -6.91
N ILE A 214 16.26 14.31 -7.37
CA ILE A 214 15.16 13.57 -6.74
C ILE A 214 15.42 12.05 -6.76
N SER A 215 16.15 11.59 -7.78
CA SER A 215 16.47 10.17 -7.97
C SER A 215 17.65 9.72 -7.10
N GLU A 216 18.59 10.62 -6.78
CA GLU A 216 19.86 10.30 -6.11
C GLU A 216 19.88 10.65 -4.61
N GLU A 217 19.01 11.54 -4.13
CA GLU A 217 18.97 11.97 -2.71
C GLU A 217 18.87 10.77 -1.74
N ARG A 218 19.69 10.69 -0.69
CA ARG A 218 19.63 9.54 0.23
C ARG A 218 18.33 9.54 1.04
N VAL A 219 17.59 8.43 1.03
CA VAL A 219 16.29 8.30 1.73
C VAL A 219 16.33 7.45 3.01
N ALA A 220 17.47 6.84 3.34
CA ALA A 220 17.67 6.05 4.55
C ALA A 220 19.09 6.24 5.14
N LEU A 221 19.17 6.29 6.48
CA LEU A 221 20.45 6.30 7.20
C LEU A 221 20.99 4.88 7.30
N LYS A 222 22.18 4.61 6.73
CA LYS A 222 22.80 3.27 6.76
C LYS A 222 23.63 3.01 8.03
N SER A 223 24.06 4.07 8.73
CA SER A 223 24.78 4.01 9.99
C SER A 223 24.78 5.38 10.66
N THR A 224 24.62 5.43 11.97
CA THR A 224 24.92 6.61 12.80
C THR A 224 26.36 6.49 13.31
N VAL A 225 27.16 7.57 13.17
CA VAL A 225 28.52 7.67 13.73
C VAL A 225 28.44 7.96 15.22
#